data_AF-A0A2C9KHY6-F1
#
_entry.id   AF-A0A2C9KHY6-F1
#
_cell.length_a   1.000
_cell.length_b   1.000
_cell.length_c   1.000
_cell.angle_alpha   90.00
_cell.angle_beta   90.00
_cell.angle_gamma   90.00
#
_symmetry.space_group_name_H-M   'P 1'
#
loop_
_entity.id
_entity.type
_entity.pdbx_description
1 polymer ?
#
loop_
_entity_poly.entity_id
_entity_poly.type
_entity_poly.pdbx_seq_one_letter_code
_entity_poly.pdbx_strand_id
1 'polypeptide(L)'
;MESQEAVLKRNGSPRLDGLPSLGSPKTTKGTRPDGFPLLPPIHKPEKQTEDPYANSKLLTFRLADHHKNLLIRILQEDAIKAAKEEKLFYKQHKDDPKPEEPQMPAEMMSKDRRTQLNYRFLKSCVETGHVEPMQQTWSERVLKLIPEELKHGKLLSQLLQELLEEVKSLFETSMKKSMVQHVLIKPEVKGLENETAGPPPEEPLGLDFSNPWHETFLENTKTISHRLYCLHPSHQTVLKMCQSTLGNMVLVDVSQYRLTGPIEFDSLKNNVTLDLEKTEEKLMHSWHPGIINIFTDKNKFLEIPQDEMELFYSSVTTLISNQLKDLIVHTLDSYVSLFSPENHLLLPVLKMELTFDDEKMQFYPPFEDLEDTVLFVVSQICKTLQKVPTIHSWLGGGNTVTYIDAKISPHILDAYKQTLKEAVRRLFEAPKQHLESFMSRYNYIVNGEALAEIKEYMKDEHTFAEYTV
;
A
#
# COMPACT_ATOMS: atom_id res chain seq x y z
N MET A 1 11.94 -4.84 84.89
CA MET A 1 11.09 -3.74 85.39
C MET A 1 10.96 -2.77 84.23
N GLU A 2 9.86 -2.54 83.55
CA GLU A 2 8.46 -2.98 83.51
C GLU A 2 8.05 -2.61 82.05
N SER A 3 7.42 -3.48 81.27
CA SER A 3 5.94 -3.56 81.12
C SER A 3 5.37 -2.19 80.67
N GLN A 4 4.65 -2.01 79.55
CA GLN A 4 3.58 -2.84 78.99
C GLN A 4 3.08 -2.25 77.64
N GLU A 5 2.60 -3.14 76.79
CA GLU A 5 1.41 -3.08 75.91
C GLU A 5 1.18 -2.01 74.82
N ALA A 6 1.13 -2.53 73.58
CA ALA A 6 0.26 -2.08 72.50
C ALA A 6 -1.20 -2.54 72.71
N VAL A 7 -2.18 -1.85 72.09
CA VAL A 7 -3.25 -2.45 71.26
C VAL A 7 -4.19 -1.36 70.64
N LEU A 8 -4.42 -1.57 69.33
CA LEU A 8 -5.44 -1.13 68.37
C LEU A 8 -6.66 -0.26 68.78
N LYS A 9 -7.05 0.62 67.84
CA LYS A 9 -8.42 0.77 67.26
C LYS A 9 -8.33 1.64 65.98
N ARG A 10 -8.50 1.08 64.76
CA ARG A 10 -9.73 0.90 63.94
C ARG A 10 -10.42 2.19 63.44
N ASN A 11 -10.21 2.43 62.13
CA ASN A 11 -11.08 2.95 61.06
C ASN A 11 -12.39 3.68 61.39
N GLY A 12 -12.59 4.80 60.69
CA GLY A 12 -13.89 5.39 60.37
C GLY A 12 -13.75 6.61 59.45
N SER A 13 -14.08 6.44 58.17
CA SER A 13 -14.01 7.42 57.07
C SER A 13 -14.85 8.70 57.31
N PRO A 14 -14.56 9.79 56.57
CA PRO A 14 -15.66 10.40 55.81
C PRO A 14 -15.27 10.89 54.40
N ARG A 15 -16.13 10.48 53.45
CA ARG A 15 -16.68 11.18 52.27
C ARG A 15 -15.96 12.44 51.76
N LEU A 16 -15.56 12.37 50.48
CA LEU A 16 -15.51 13.50 49.55
C LEU A 16 -16.80 13.50 48.73
N ASP A 17 -17.65 14.52 48.93
CA ASP A 17 -18.62 14.98 47.93
C ASP A 17 -18.37 16.48 47.75
N GLY A 18 -18.23 16.92 46.50
CA GLY A 18 -18.10 18.36 46.22
C GLY A 18 -17.62 18.70 44.81
N LEU A 19 -18.41 18.40 43.78
CA LEU A 19 -18.53 19.24 42.59
C LEU A 19 -20.02 19.37 42.20
N PRO A 20 -20.51 20.55 41.76
CA PRO A 20 -21.92 20.92 41.83
C PRO A 20 -22.75 20.65 40.55
N SER A 21 -24.00 20.26 40.81
CA SER A 21 -25.28 20.76 40.26
C SER A 21 -25.50 20.86 38.73
N LEU A 22 -26.40 20.01 38.22
CA LEU A 22 -27.37 20.37 37.19
C LEU A 22 -28.76 19.74 37.45
N GLY A 23 -29.76 20.61 37.72
CA GLY A 23 -31.18 20.54 37.31
C GLY A 23 -32.01 19.26 37.50
N SER A 24 -32.90 19.27 38.49
CA SER A 24 -34.01 18.31 38.67
C SER A 24 -35.29 18.67 37.89
N PRO A 25 -36.03 17.70 37.32
CA PRO A 25 -37.48 17.80 37.10
C PRO A 25 -38.28 17.05 38.19
N LYS A 26 -39.39 17.65 38.62
CA LYS A 26 -40.28 17.22 39.71
C LYS A 26 -41.11 15.98 39.33
N THR A 27 -41.17 14.96 40.20
CA THR A 27 -42.15 13.85 40.11
C THR A 27 -43.15 13.86 41.27
N THR A 28 -44.42 13.70 40.92
CA THR A 28 -45.62 13.71 41.76
C THR A 28 -45.76 12.44 42.60
N LYS A 29 -46.17 12.58 43.87
CA LYS A 29 -46.38 11.48 44.84
C LYS A 29 -47.57 10.60 44.43
N GLY A 30 -47.41 9.26 44.41
CA GLY A 30 -48.57 8.34 44.45
C GLY A 30 -48.49 6.97 43.77
N THR A 31 -47.43 6.59 43.05
CA THR A 31 -47.42 5.36 42.22
C THR A 31 -46.10 4.58 42.37
N ARG A 32 -46.15 3.23 42.39
CA ARG A 32 -44.94 2.39 42.28
C ARG A 32 -44.33 2.52 40.88
N PRO A 33 -43.02 2.25 40.69
CA PRO A 33 -42.34 2.35 39.39
C PRO A 33 -43.01 1.55 38.26
N ASP A 34 -43.79 0.51 38.58
CA ASP A 34 -44.51 -0.35 37.63
C ASP A 34 -45.99 0.07 37.41
N GLY A 35 -46.39 1.27 37.84
CA GLY A 35 -47.69 1.86 37.46
C GLY A 35 -48.93 1.40 38.25
N PHE A 36 -48.81 0.49 39.24
CA PHE A 36 -49.93 0.06 40.06
C PHE A 36 -50.03 0.81 41.41
N PRO A 37 -51.26 1.09 41.91
CA PRO A 37 -51.47 1.77 43.19
C PRO A 37 -51.08 0.88 44.39
N LEU A 38 -50.49 1.50 45.42
CA LEU A 38 -50.09 0.83 46.66
C LEU A 38 -51.33 0.37 47.44
N LEU A 39 -51.48 -0.95 47.63
CA LEU A 39 -52.51 -1.53 48.50
C LEU A 39 -52.23 -1.23 49.99
N PRO A 40 -53.26 -1.00 50.82
CA PRO A 40 -53.10 -0.70 52.24
C PRO A 40 -52.62 -1.94 53.04
N PRO A 41 -51.85 -1.77 54.14
CA PRO A 41 -51.33 -2.87 54.93
C PRO A 41 -52.43 -3.66 55.67
N ILE A 42 -52.56 -4.95 55.36
CA ILE A 42 -53.43 -5.89 56.07
C ILE A 42 -52.75 -6.24 57.41
N HIS A 43 -53.37 -5.88 58.52
CA HIS A 43 -52.88 -6.20 59.86
C HIS A 43 -53.22 -7.66 60.19
N LYS A 44 -52.21 -8.47 60.50
CA LYS A 44 -52.40 -9.87 60.95
C LYS A 44 -52.94 -9.89 62.38
N PRO A 45 -53.93 -10.74 62.71
CA PRO A 45 -54.42 -10.88 64.08
C PRO A 45 -53.35 -11.53 64.97
N GLU A 46 -52.99 -10.85 66.06
CA GLU A 46 -52.09 -11.35 67.09
C GLU A 46 -52.80 -12.39 67.96
N LYS A 47 -52.74 -13.66 67.55
CA LYS A 47 -52.60 -14.85 68.43
C LYS A 47 -52.62 -16.13 67.61
N GLN A 48 -51.51 -16.88 67.68
CA GLN A 48 -51.40 -18.25 67.19
C GLN A 48 -52.13 -19.20 68.15
N THR A 49 -52.96 -20.07 67.61
CA THR A 49 -53.48 -21.28 68.28
C THR A 49 -52.80 -22.47 67.59
N GLU A 50 -52.14 -23.35 68.35
CA GLU A 50 -51.42 -24.52 67.82
C GLU A 50 -52.38 -25.51 67.14
N ASP A 51 -52.01 -25.99 65.95
CA ASP A 51 -52.80 -26.92 65.13
C ASP A 51 -52.52 -28.39 65.53
N PRO A 52 -53.48 -29.13 66.09
CA PRO A 52 -53.27 -30.46 66.68
C PRO A 52 -53.01 -31.60 65.68
N TYR A 53 -52.94 -31.34 64.36
CA TYR A 53 -52.79 -32.39 63.33
C TYR A 53 -51.44 -32.43 62.61
N ALA A 54 -50.44 -31.67 63.06
CA ALA A 54 -49.12 -31.57 62.42
C ALA A 54 -48.37 -32.91 62.22
N ASN A 55 -48.71 -33.95 62.99
CA ASN A 55 -47.98 -35.23 63.02
C ASN A 55 -48.63 -36.37 62.19
N SER A 56 -49.58 -36.08 61.31
CA SER A 56 -50.20 -37.12 60.47
C SER A 56 -49.24 -37.60 59.36
N LYS A 57 -49.04 -38.92 59.26
CA LYS A 57 -48.25 -39.57 58.18
C LYS A 57 -48.81 -39.31 56.77
N LEU A 58 -50.09 -38.94 56.64
CA LEU A 58 -50.71 -38.59 55.36
C LEU A 58 -50.36 -37.16 54.91
N LEU A 59 -50.14 -36.23 55.85
CA LEU A 59 -49.72 -34.86 55.55
C LEU A 59 -48.20 -34.72 55.40
N THR A 60 -47.44 -35.71 55.88
CA THR A 60 -45.96 -35.71 55.84
C THR A 60 -45.37 -36.60 54.75
N PHE A 61 -46.15 -37.51 54.14
CA PHE A 61 -45.68 -38.31 53.01
C PHE A 61 -45.58 -37.47 51.74
N ARG A 62 -44.37 -37.35 51.21
CA ARG A 62 -44.10 -36.64 49.94
C ARG A 62 -43.60 -37.63 48.91
N LEU A 63 -44.38 -37.84 47.86
CA LEU A 63 -44.04 -38.74 46.74
C LEU A 63 -42.68 -38.37 46.11
N ALA A 64 -42.37 -37.07 46.06
CA ALA A 64 -41.10 -36.56 45.53
C ALA A 64 -39.88 -37.08 46.30
N ASP A 65 -39.95 -37.15 47.63
CA ASP A 65 -38.85 -37.65 48.46
C ASP A 65 -38.68 -39.17 48.30
N HIS A 66 -39.79 -39.89 48.12
CA HIS A 66 -39.76 -41.32 47.83
C HIS A 66 -39.11 -41.62 46.47
N HIS A 67 -39.48 -40.89 45.41
CA HIS A 67 -38.86 -41.03 44.08
C HIS A 67 -37.39 -40.64 44.10
N LYS A 68 -37.02 -39.59 44.84
CA LYS A 68 -35.61 -39.19 45.01
C LYS A 68 -34.79 -40.31 45.66
N ASN A 69 -35.31 -40.96 46.70
CA ASN A 69 -34.62 -42.06 47.36
C ASN A 69 -34.49 -43.30 46.45
N LEU A 70 -35.49 -43.59 45.61
CA LEU A 70 -35.40 -44.67 44.63
C LEU A 70 -34.31 -44.39 43.58
N LEU A 71 -34.24 -43.15 43.07
CA LEU A 71 -33.22 -42.72 42.11
C LEU A 71 -31.81 -42.81 42.69
N ILE A 72 -31.63 -42.42 43.95
CA ILE A 72 -30.34 -42.53 44.65
C ILE A 72 -29.90 -44.00 44.74
N ARG A 73 -30.83 -44.93 44.98
CA ARG A 73 -30.50 -46.36 45.06
C ARG A 73 -30.04 -46.91 43.71
N ILE A 74 -30.68 -46.53 42.62
CA ILE A 74 -30.29 -46.94 41.26
C ILE A 74 -28.90 -46.38 40.92
N LEU A 75 -28.65 -45.10 41.21
CA LEU A 75 -27.33 -44.48 41.02
C LEU A 75 -26.21 -45.19 41.80
N GLN A 76 -26.50 -45.66 43.01
CA GLN A 76 -25.54 -46.42 43.82
C GLN A 76 -25.24 -47.80 43.22
N GLU A 77 -26.25 -48.50 42.70
CA GLU A 77 -26.05 -49.79 42.04
C GLU A 77 -25.22 -49.66 40.76
N ASP A 78 -25.48 -48.64 39.94
CA ASP A 78 -24.70 -48.34 38.74
C ASP A 78 -23.25 -47.94 39.08
N ALA A 79 -23.06 -47.14 40.13
CA ALA A 79 -21.71 -46.77 40.60
C ALA A 79 -20.91 -47.99 41.07
N ILE A 80 -21.54 -48.95 41.76
CA ILE A 80 -20.89 -50.19 42.20
C ILE A 80 -20.53 -51.06 40.99
N LYS A 81 -21.36 -51.07 39.94
CA LYS A 81 -21.11 -51.83 38.71
C LYS A 81 -19.95 -51.23 37.91
N ALA A 82 -19.95 -49.91 37.72
CA ALA A 82 -18.85 -49.17 37.09
C ALA A 82 -17.51 -49.38 37.82
N ALA A 83 -17.52 -49.33 39.16
CA ALA A 83 -16.32 -49.58 39.96
C ALA A 83 -15.78 -51.01 39.80
N LYS A 84 -16.64 -52.01 39.56
CA LYS A 84 -16.21 -53.39 39.28
C LYS A 84 -15.64 -53.53 37.87
N GLU A 85 -16.24 -52.89 36.88
CA GLU A 85 -15.77 -52.87 35.50
C GLU A 85 -14.40 -52.17 35.39
N GLU A 86 -14.24 -51.02 36.06
CA GLU A 86 -12.97 -50.29 36.13
C GLU A 86 -11.89 -51.12 36.82
N LYS A 87 -12.23 -51.85 37.90
CA LYS A 87 -11.29 -52.76 38.57
C LYS A 87 -10.91 -53.97 37.71
N LEU A 88 -11.76 -54.41 36.78
CA LEU A 88 -11.46 -55.44 35.80
C LEU A 88 -10.53 -54.91 34.70
N PHE A 89 -10.83 -53.72 34.19
CA PHE A 89 -10.04 -52.99 33.19
C PHE A 89 -8.61 -52.71 33.69
N TYR A 90 -8.47 -52.23 34.93
CA TYR A 90 -7.17 -52.03 35.59
C TYR A 90 -6.36 -53.31 35.75
N LYS A 91 -7.01 -54.47 35.83
CA LYS A 91 -6.33 -55.76 35.96
C LYS A 91 -5.84 -56.29 34.61
N GLN A 92 -6.50 -55.92 33.52
CA GLN A 92 -6.14 -56.29 32.14
C GLN A 92 -5.08 -55.37 31.52
N HIS A 93 -5.01 -54.10 31.92
CA HIS A 93 -4.05 -53.11 31.42
C HIS A 93 -2.94 -52.75 32.42
N LYS A 94 -2.63 -53.65 33.36
CA LYS A 94 -1.66 -53.40 34.43
C LYS A 94 -0.20 -53.39 33.96
N ASP A 95 0.09 -54.01 32.82
CA ASP A 95 1.46 -54.22 32.33
C ASP A 95 1.78 -53.42 31.04
N ASP A 96 0.93 -52.47 30.64
CA ASP A 96 1.30 -51.48 29.63
C ASP A 96 2.13 -50.36 30.31
N PRO A 97 3.38 -50.10 29.89
CA PRO A 97 4.23 -49.09 30.52
C PRO A 97 3.70 -47.69 30.23
N LYS A 98 3.15 -47.06 31.27
CA LYS A 98 2.73 -45.65 31.23
C LYS A 98 3.95 -44.75 31.02
N PRO A 99 3.89 -43.74 30.12
CA PRO A 99 4.90 -42.69 30.09
C PRO A 99 4.93 -42.00 31.45
N GLU A 100 6.11 -41.96 32.08
CA GLU A 100 6.27 -41.28 33.37
C GLU A 100 6.02 -39.79 33.19
N GLU A 101 4.91 -39.29 33.72
CA GLU A 101 4.79 -37.87 34.03
C GLU A 101 5.86 -37.52 35.07
N PRO A 102 6.69 -36.49 34.84
CA PRO A 102 7.70 -36.10 35.81
C PRO A 102 7.04 -35.65 37.11
N GLN A 103 7.07 -36.52 38.12
CA GLN A 103 6.74 -36.17 39.49
C GLN A 103 7.85 -35.27 40.04
N MET A 104 7.62 -33.97 40.00
CA MET A 104 8.43 -33.00 40.74
C MET A 104 8.16 -33.16 42.25
N PRO A 105 9.18 -33.32 43.11
CA PRO A 105 9.00 -33.34 44.55
C PRO A 105 8.36 -32.03 45.03
N ALA A 106 7.26 -32.13 45.79
CA ALA A 106 6.54 -30.99 46.37
C ALA A 106 7.34 -30.26 47.48
N GLU A 107 8.64 -30.51 47.63
CA GLU A 107 9.50 -29.91 48.67
C GLU A 107 10.82 -29.31 48.14
N MET A 108 11.12 -29.41 46.84
CA MET A 108 12.34 -28.80 46.23
C MET A 108 12.07 -27.63 45.27
N MET A 109 10.85 -27.11 45.25
CA MET A 109 10.53 -25.88 44.52
C MET A 109 10.64 -24.70 45.48
N SER A 110 11.67 -23.87 45.30
CA SER A 110 11.77 -22.59 46.01
C SER A 110 10.44 -21.83 45.89
N LYS A 111 10.04 -21.12 46.96
CA LYS A 111 8.82 -20.29 46.98
C LYS A 111 8.77 -19.38 45.74
N ASP A 112 9.92 -18.84 45.37
CA ASP A 112 10.13 -18.01 44.18
C ASP A 112 9.71 -18.71 42.89
N ARG A 113 10.13 -19.97 42.69
CA ARG A 113 9.80 -20.75 41.49
C ARG A 113 8.30 -21.06 41.39
N ARG A 114 7.62 -21.25 42.53
CA ARG A 114 6.15 -21.42 42.57
C ARG A 114 5.42 -20.13 42.21
N THR A 115 5.83 -19.02 42.79
CA THR A 115 5.27 -17.70 42.48
C THR A 115 5.45 -17.34 41.01
N GLN A 116 6.61 -17.66 40.42
CA GLN A 116 6.89 -17.46 39.01
C GLN A 116 5.95 -18.27 38.10
N LEU A 117 5.76 -19.56 38.39
CA LEU A 117 4.87 -20.43 37.61
C LEU A 117 3.41 -19.99 37.72
N ASN A 118 2.96 -19.65 38.91
CA ASN A 118 1.60 -19.16 39.13
C ASN A 118 1.34 -17.84 38.40
N TYR A 119 2.29 -16.90 38.44
CA TYR A 119 2.17 -15.65 37.71
C TYR A 119 2.09 -15.86 36.19
N ARG A 120 2.95 -16.71 35.62
CA ARG A 120 2.90 -17.02 34.18
C ARG A 120 1.59 -17.68 33.76
N PHE A 121 1.07 -18.57 34.59
CA PHE A 121 -0.24 -19.19 34.36
C PHE A 121 -1.36 -18.14 34.37
N LEU A 122 -1.42 -17.31 35.41
CA LEU A 122 -2.43 -16.24 35.52
C LEU A 122 -2.31 -15.23 34.37
N LYS A 123 -1.09 -14.88 33.96
CA LYS A 123 -0.83 -14.02 32.81
C LYS A 123 -1.42 -14.61 31.53
N SER A 124 -1.17 -15.89 31.25
CA SER A 124 -1.76 -16.59 30.10
C SER A 124 -3.29 -16.58 30.13
N CYS A 125 -3.90 -16.72 31.32
CA CYS A 125 -5.35 -16.59 31.48
C CYS A 125 -5.87 -15.16 31.19
N VAL A 126 -5.09 -14.12 31.49
CA VAL A 126 -5.48 -12.73 31.20
C VAL A 126 -5.24 -12.37 29.73
N GLU A 127 -4.16 -12.85 29.12
CA GLU A 127 -3.84 -12.63 27.69
C GLU A 127 -4.81 -13.33 26.74
N THR A 128 -5.45 -14.42 27.20
CA THR A 128 -6.53 -15.12 26.50
C THR A 128 -7.89 -14.45 26.69
N GLY A 129 -7.98 -13.42 27.53
CA GLY A 129 -9.16 -12.58 27.68
C GLY A 129 -9.52 -11.85 26.38
N HIS A 130 -10.80 -11.59 26.19
CA HIS A 130 -11.29 -10.85 25.03
C HIS A 130 -10.81 -9.40 25.10
N VAL A 131 -10.15 -8.94 24.03
CA VAL A 131 -9.76 -7.55 23.81
C VAL A 131 -10.60 -6.98 22.69
N GLU A 132 -11.16 -5.79 22.90
CA GLU A 132 -11.89 -5.09 21.84
C GLU A 132 -10.91 -4.72 20.71
N PRO A 133 -11.22 -5.09 19.45
CA PRO A 133 -10.36 -4.76 18.33
C PRO A 133 -10.35 -3.26 18.04
N MET A 134 -9.32 -2.80 17.33
CA MET A 134 -9.20 -1.40 16.93
C MET A 134 -10.42 -0.95 16.11
N GLN A 135 -11.04 0.18 16.50
CA GLN A 135 -12.22 0.71 15.80
C GLN A 135 -11.89 1.09 14.35
N GLN A 136 -12.75 0.69 13.41
CA GLN A 136 -12.56 0.97 11.98
C GLN A 136 -12.52 2.47 11.65
N THR A 137 -13.22 3.29 12.44
CA THR A 137 -13.17 4.76 12.33
C THR A 137 -11.78 5.33 12.55
N TRP A 138 -10.91 4.65 13.32
CA TRP A 138 -9.53 5.12 13.54
C TRP A 138 -8.65 4.81 12.33
N SER A 139 -8.78 3.62 11.74
CA SER A 139 -8.10 3.30 10.48
C SER A 139 -8.51 4.25 9.35
N GLU A 140 -9.79 4.62 9.26
CA GLU A 140 -10.27 5.57 8.26
C GLU A 140 -9.69 6.98 8.46
N ARG A 141 -9.50 7.42 9.71
CA ARG A 141 -8.86 8.71 10.00
C ARG A 141 -7.39 8.70 9.62
N VAL A 142 -6.67 7.62 9.93
CA VAL A 142 -5.27 7.44 9.51
C VAL A 142 -5.17 7.50 7.99
N LEU A 143 -6.06 6.79 7.28
CA LEU A 143 -6.12 6.81 5.82
C LEU A 143 -6.42 8.21 5.26
N LYS A 144 -7.26 9.02 5.90
CA LYS A 144 -7.56 10.40 5.46
C LYS A 144 -6.34 11.34 5.52
N LEU A 145 -5.38 11.08 6.39
CA LEU A 145 -4.16 11.90 6.50
C LEU A 145 -3.13 11.58 5.42
N ILE A 146 -3.30 10.46 4.70
CA ILE A 146 -2.41 10.05 3.61
C ILE A 146 -2.90 10.71 2.31
N PRO A 147 -2.00 11.31 1.50
CA PRO A 147 -2.33 11.82 0.17
C PRO A 147 -2.90 10.73 -0.77
N GLU A 148 -3.82 11.11 -1.65
CA GLU A 148 -4.50 10.16 -2.56
C GLU A 148 -3.53 9.45 -3.52
N GLU A 149 -2.49 10.14 -3.98
CA GLU A 149 -1.48 9.60 -4.90
C GLU A 149 -0.77 8.34 -4.34
N LEU A 150 -0.63 8.26 -3.02
CA LEU A 150 0.00 7.14 -2.33
C LEU A 150 -0.97 5.99 -2.02
N LYS A 151 -2.28 6.20 -2.17
CA LYS A 151 -3.32 5.17 -1.92
C LYS A 151 -3.57 4.29 -3.13
N HIS A 152 -3.48 4.84 -4.33
CA HIS A 152 -3.96 4.20 -5.57
C HIS A 152 -2.87 3.47 -6.37
N GLY A 153 -1.61 3.52 -5.94
CA GLY A 153 -0.53 2.75 -6.57
C GLY A 153 -0.65 1.25 -6.28
N LYS A 154 -0.66 0.38 -7.31
CA LYS A 154 -0.84 -1.08 -7.14
C LYS A 154 0.14 -1.71 -6.13
N LEU A 155 1.42 -1.36 -6.19
CA LEU A 155 2.44 -1.85 -5.24
C LEU A 155 2.32 -1.19 -3.85
N LEU A 156 1.99 0.10 -3.81
CA LEU A 156 1.83 0.88 -2.57
C LEU A 156 0.58 0.46 -1.78
N SER A 157 -0.47 0.00 -2.46
CA SER A 157 -1.70 -0.46 -1.85
C SER A 157 -1.51 -1.75 -1.03
N GLN A 158 -0.63 -2.66 -1.49
CA GLN A 158 -0.27 -3.87 -0.73
C GLN A 158 0.52 -3.52 0.52
N LEU A 159 1.54 -2.67 0.38
CA LEU A 159 2.33 -2.19 1.52
C LEU A 159 1.46 -1.45 2.54
N LEU A 160 0.51 -0.64 2.08
CA LEU A 160 -0.43 0.07 2.95
C LEU A 160 -1.33 -0.89 3.75
N GLN A 161 -1.77 -2.00 3.14
CA GLN A 161 -2.54 -3.03 3.84
C GLN A 161 -1.68 -3.75 4.88
N GLU A 162 -0.44 -4.10 4.56
CA GLU A 162 0.50 -4.72 5.49
C GLU A 162 0.76 -3.82 6.71
N LEU A 163 1.02 -2.54 6.48
CA LEU A 163 1.23 -1.55 7.56
C LEU A 163 -0.01 -1.36 8.43
N LEU A 164 -1.20 -1.32 7.83
CA LEU A 164 -2.45 -1.22 8.61
C LEU A 164 -2.70 -2.46 9.46
N GLU A 165 -2.33 -3.64 8.97
CA GLU A 165 -2.45 -4.89 9.73
C GLU A 165 -1.42 -4.96 10.86
N GLU A 166 -0.19 -4.47 10.64
CA GLU A 166 0.81 -4.29 11.67
C GLU A 166 0.31 -3.39 12.80
N VAL A 167 -0.29 -2.23 12.46
CA VAL A 167 -0.85 -1.30 13.45
C VAL A 167 -1.96 -1.94 14.28
N LYS A 168 -2.85 -2.74 13.67
CA LYS A 168 -3.89 -3.48 14.41
C LYS A 168 -3.29 -4.51 15.35
N SER A 169 -2.32 -5.30 14.87
CA SER A 169 -1.62 -6.31 15.68
C SER A 169 -0.89 -5.68 16.87
N LEU A 170 -0.24 -4.53 16.66
CA LEU A 170 0.41 -3.75 17.71
C LEU A 170 -0.61 -3.23 18.73
N PHE A 171 -1.77 -2.74 18.27
CA PHE A 171 -2.84 -2.30 19.16
C PHE A 171 -3.35 -3.45 20.04
N GLU A 172 -3.66 -4.61 19.47
CA GLU A 172 -4.11 -5.78 20.22
C GLU A 172 -3.06 -6.24 21.24
N THR A 173 -1.79 -6.29 20.83
CA THR A 173 -0.68 -6.67 21.71
C THR A 173 -0.52 -5.67 22.86
N SER A 174 -0.62 -4.37 22.57
CA SER A 174 -0.55 -3.31 23.57
C SER A 174 -1.73 -3.36 24.56
N MET A 175 -2.94 -3.61 24.07
CA MET A 175 -4.13 -3.75 24.90
C MET A 175 -4.08 -5.00 25.79
N LYS A 176 -3.63 -6.15 25.27
CA LYS A 176 -3.39 -7.36 26.09
C LYS A 176 -2.37 -7.10 27.18
N LYS A 177 -1.27 -6.42 26.83
CA LYS A 177 -0.23 -6.01 27.79
C LYS A 177 -0.79 -5.10 28.88
N SER A 178 -1.59 -4.09 28.50
CA SER A 178 -2.27 -3.18 29.43
C SER A 178 -3.22 -3.95 30.37
N MET A 179 -4.03 -4.88 29.84
CA MET A 179 -4.91 -5.72 30.66
C MET A 179 -4.13 -6.54 31.70
N VAL A 180 -3.03 -7.17 31.30
CA VAL A 180 -2.16 -7.91 32.22
C VAL A 180 -1.64 -7.00 33.32
N GLN A 181 -1.18 -5.79 32.98
CA GLN A 181 -0.66 -4.82 33.95
C GLN A 181 -1.72 -4.28 34.92
N HIS A 182 -2.98 -4.13 34.47
CA HIS A 182 -4.07 -3.65 35.31
C HIS A 182 -4.65 -4.73 36.23
N VAL A 183 -4.66 -6.00 35.79
CA VAL A 183 -5.28 -7.12 36.53
C VAL A 183 -4.29 -7.83 37.44
N LEU A 184 -3.03 -7.97 37.01
CA LEU A 184 -2.01 -8.72 37.74
C LEU A 184 -0.91 -7.81 38.28
N ILE A 185 -0.63 -7.97 39.57
CA ILE A 185 0.52 -7.34 40.22
C ILE A 185 1.73 -8.25 39.98
N LYS A 186 2.80 -7.70 39.37
CA LYS A 186 4.04 -8.43 39.16
C LYS A 186 4.72 -8.74 40.50
N PRO A 187 5.01 -10.02 40.80
CA PRO A 187 5.75 -10.38 42.00
C PRO A 187 7.25 -10.14 41.80
N GLU A 188 7.94 -9.65 42.84
CA GLU A 188 9.39 -9.39 42.83
C GLU A 188 10.20 -10.69 42.95
N VAL A 189 10.27 -11.45 41.86
CA VAL A 189 10.96 -12.75 41.82
C VAL A 189 11.96 -12.80 40.67
N LYS A 190 13.17 -13.33 40.94
CA LYS A 190 14.22 -13.55 39.94
C LYS A 190 13.70 -14.42 38.79
N GLY A 191 13.87 -13.96 37.55
CA GLY A 191 13.36 -14.62 36.34
C GLY A 191 12.01 -14.13 35.80
N LEU A 192 11.46 -13.03 36.34
CA LEU A 192 10.39 -12.22 35.74
C LEU A 192 10.91 -10.81 35.33
N GLU A 193 12.22 -10.64 35.24
CA GLU A 193 12.87 -9.33 34.98
C GLU A 193 12.49 -8.74 33.63
N ASN A 194 12.32 -9.57 32.61
CA ASN A 194 11.93 -9.17 31.25
C ASN A 194 10.45 -8.75 31.13
N GLU A 195 9.64 -8.96 32.15
CA GLU A 195 8.23 -8.59 32.11
C GLU A 195 8.04 -7.16 32.58
N THR A 196 7.55 -6.32 31.67
CA THR A 196 7.30 -4.90 31.93
C THR A 196 6.02 -4.77 32.76
N ALA A 197 6.17 -4.50 34.06
CA ALA A 197 5.06 -4.14 34.94
C ALA A 197 5.27 -2.73 35.49
N GLY A 198 4.17 -2.00 35.60
CA GLY A 198 4.16 -0.56 35.90
C GLY A 198 3.42 0.22 34.82
N PRO A 199 3.23 1.54 35.00
CA PRO A 199 2.74 2.41 33.94
C PRO A 199 3.59 2.24 32.67
N PRO A 200 3.06 2.57 31.48
CA PRO A 200 3.90 2.70 30.30
C PRO A 200 5.16 3.50 30.67
N PRO A 201 6.35 3.13 30.15
CA PRO A 201 7.54 3.95 30.34
C PRO A 201 7.15 5.40 30.06
N GLU A 202 7.50 6.32 30.96
CA GLU A 202 7.29 7.74 30.66
C GLU A 202 7.84 7.97 29.25
N GLU A 203 7.02 8.61 28.40
CA GLU A 203 7.51 9.01 27.08
C GLU A 203 8.87 9.64 27.32
N PRO A 204 9.90 9.20 26.60
CA PRO A 204 11.22 9.76 26.80
C PRO A 204 11.20 11.21 26.33
N LEU A 205 10.75 12.10 27.20
CA LEU A 205 10.73 13.53 27.01
C LEU A 205 12.18 13.98 27.07
N GLY A 206 12.73 14.29 25.89
CA GLY A 206 14.12 14.70 25.74
C GLY A 206 15.09 13.58 25.31
N LEU A 207 14.61 12.41 24.83
CA LEU A 207 15.48 11.56 24.01
C LEU A 207 15.66 12.23 22.64
N ASP A 208 16.71 13.03 22.53
CA ASP A 208 17.20 13.49 21.26
C ASP A 208 17.98 12.36 20.58
N PHE A 209 17.28 11.57 19.76
CA PHE A 209 17.89 10.57 18.88
C PHE A 209 18.82 11.19 17.82
N SER A 210 18.90 12.51 17.77
CA SER A 210 19.77 13.23 16.85
C SER A 210 21.24 13.18 17.28
N ASN A 211 21.59 12.96 18.55
CA ASN A 211 23.00 12.76 18.92
C ASN A 211 23.42 11.32 18.59
N PRO A 212 24.39 11.07 17.67
CA PRO A 212 25.53 11.93 17.31
C PRO A 212 25.48 12.64 15.94
N TRP A 213 24.43 12.47 15.12
CA TRP A 213 24.38 12.95 13.74
C TRP A 213 23.72 14.34 13.57
N HIS A 214 23.18 14.93 14.63
CA HIS A 214 22.43 16.19 14.59
C HIS A 214 23.30 17.34 14.09
N GLU A 215 24.48 17.47 14.68
CA GLU A 215 25.45 18.50 14.28
C GLU A 215 25.84 18.30 12.82
N THR A 216 26.13 17.07 12.42
CA THR A 216 26.44 16.72 11.01
C THR A 216 25.27 17.02 10.07
N PHE A 217 24.03 16.78 10.50
CA PHE A 217 22.83 17.11 9.72
C PHE A 217 22.64 18.63 9.60
N LEU A 218 22.81 19.38 10.70
CA LEU A 218 22.71 20.84 10.67
C LEU A 218 23.83 21.47 9.83
N GLU A 219 25.05 20.93 9.88
CA GLU A 219 26.17 21.35 9.03
C GLU A 219 25.90 21.05 7.55
N ASN A 220 25.44 19.84 7.24
CA ASN A 220 25.10 19.45 5.87
C ASN A 220 23.93 20.26 5.32
N THR A 221 22.88 20.50 6.11
CA THR A 221 21.73 21.32 5.68
C THR A 221 22.14 22.76 5.43
N LYS A 222 22.96 23.38 6.28
CA LYS A 222 23.53 24.71 6.04
C LYS A 222 24.40 24.72 4.78
N THR A 223 25.20 23.68 4.57
CA THR A 223 26.09 23.53 3.41
C THR A 223 25.27 23.41 2.12
N ILE A 224 24.21 22.59 2.11
CA ILE A 224 23.30 22.45 0.98
C ILE A 224 22.58 23.78 0.72
N SER A 225 22.07 24.44 1.76
CA SER A 225 21.40 25.74 1.63
C SER A 225 22.29 26.81 1.01
N HIS A 226 23.58 26.86 1.38
CA HIS A 226 24.51 27.85 0.84
C HIS A 226 24.99 27.51 -0.57
N ARG A 227 25.27 26.23 -0.84
CA ARG A 227 25.89 25.78 -2.11
C ARG A 227 24.89 25.57 -3.25
N LEU A 228 23.62 25.33 -2.95
CA LEU A 228 22.62 24.99 -3.96
C LEU A 228 21.97 26.22 -4.60
N TYR A 229 22.15 27.43 -4.05
CA TYR A 229 21.66 28.71 -4.60
C TYR A 229 20.19 28.73 -5.09
N CYS A 230 19.32 27.79 -4.66
CA CYS A 230 17.96 27.64 -5.20
C CYS A 230 17.11 28.90 -5.08
N LEU A 231 17.31 29.67 -4.01
CA LEU A 231 16.55 30.87 -3.72
C LEU A 231 17.18 32.14 -4.33
N HIS A 232 18.30 32.03 -5.03
CA HIS A 232 18.96 33.18 -5.61
C HIS A 232 18.08 33.83 -6.71
N PRO A 233 17.93 35.16 -6.75
CA PRO A 233 17.06 35.85 -7.71
C PRO A 233 17.34 35.51 -9.19
N SER A 234 18.60 35.26 -9.55
CA SER A 234 18.96 34.82 -10.90
C SER A 234 18.38 33.45 -11.26
N HIS A 235 18.41 32.48 -10.33
CA HIS A 235 17.87 31.15 -10.53
C HIS A 235 16.35 31.20 -10.66
N GLN A 236 15.69 32.03 -9.86
CA GLN A 236 14.25 32.26 -9.98
C GLN A 236 13.88 32.89 -11.33
N THR A 237 14.70 33.83 -11.82
CA THR A 237 14.49 34.46 -13.13
C THR A 237 14.68 33.47 -14.27
N VAL A 238 15.73 32.63 -14.20
CA VAL A 238 15.97 31.52 -15.15
C VAL A 238 14.80 30.54 -15.12
N LEU A 239 14.37 30.09 -13.95
CA LEU A 239 13.26 29.15 -13.80
C LEU A 239 11.97 29.73 -14.39
N LYS A 240 11.65 30.99 -14.07
CA LYS A 240 10.48 31.68 -14.62
C LYS A 240 10.53 31.74 -16.15
N MET A 241 11.68 32.06 -16.73
CA MET A 241 11.87 32.10 -18.18
C MET A 241 11.75 30.70 -18.80
N CYS A 242 12.29 29.66 -18.15
CA CYS A 242 12.14 28.27 -18.58
C CYS A 242 10.67 27.86 -18.56
N GLN A 243 9.95 28.11 -17.47
CA GLN A 243 8.53 27.78 -17.34
C GLN A 243 7.66 28.54 -18.36
N SER A 244 7.94 29.82 -18.61
CA SER A 244 7.16 30.60 -19.58
C SER A 244 7.37 30.15 -21.02
N THR A 245 8.59 29.75 -21.39
CA THR A 245 8.94 29.42 -22.78
C THR A 245 8.80 27.93 -23.07
N LEU A 246 9.27 27.09 -22.15
CA LEU A 246 9.32 25.63 -22.32
C LEU A 246 8.09 24.93 -21.73
N GLY A 247 7.39 25.53 -20.76
CA GLY A 247 6.33 24.84 -20.00
C GLY A 247 5.15 24.36 -20.84
N ASN A 248 4.75 25.10 -21.88
CA ASN A 248 3.68 24.71 -22.79
C ASN A 248 4.21 24.21 -24.15
N MET A 249 5.52 24.02 -24.26
CA MET A 249 6.17 23.69 -25.52
C MET A 249 6.23 22.17 -25.69
N VAL A 250 6.05 21.73 -26.94
CA VAL A 250 6.28 20.35 -27.37
C VAL A 250 7.29 20.42 -28.50
N LEU A 251 8.34 19.60 -28.44
CA LEU A 251 9.44 19.68 -29.43
C LEU A 251 8.99 19.26 -30.83
N VAL A 252 8.06 18.30 -30.92
CA VAL A 252 7.45 17.83 -32.16
C VAL A 252 6.03 17.36 -31.91
N ASP A 253 5.06 17.89 -32.66
CA ASP A 253 3.67 17.47 -32.61
C ASP A 253 3.36 16.51 -33.77
N VAL A 254 3.47 15.22 -33.48
CA VAL A 254 3.27 14.14 -34.46
C VAL A 254 1.81 14.03 -34.93
N SER A 255 0.86 14.60 -34.18
CA SER A 255 -0.56 14.56 -34.57
C SER A 255 -0.87 15.39 -35.83
N GLN A 256 -0.08 16.45 -36.08
CA GLN A 256 -0.27 17.34 -37.23
C GLN A 256 -0.08 16.62 -38.57
N TYR A 257 0.77 15.58 -38.59
CA TYR A 257 1.01 14.80 -39.80
C TYR A 257 -0.22 13.99 -40.25
N ARG A 258 -1.23 13.82 -39.41
CA ARG A 258 -2.48 13.21 -39.89
C ARG A 258 -3.13 14.03 -41.01
N LEU A 259 -2.99 15.35 -40.99
CA LEU A 259 -3.58 16.25 -42.00
C LEU A 259 -2.94 16.09 -43.39
N THR A 260 -1.73 15.54 -43.47
CA THR A 260 -1.05 15.29 -44.74
C THR A 260 -1.53 14.01 -45.44
N GLY A 261 -2.40 13.23 -44.81
CA GLY A 261 -2.91 11.97 -45.33
C GLY A 261 -1.94 10.80 -45.12
N PRO A 262 -2.05 9.72 -45.92
CA PRO A 262 -1.15 8.57 -45.83
C PRO A 262 0.30 8.95 -46.15
N ILE A 263 1.22 8.68 -45.22
CA ILE A 263 2.64 9.05 -45.30
C ILE A 263 3.51 7.79 -45.34
N GLU A 264 4.56 7.84 -46.14
CA GLU A 264 5.63 6.85 -46.13
C GLU A 264 6.48 6.95 -44.85
N PHE A 265 7.06 5.83 -44.42
CA PHE A 265 7.77 5.76 -43.15
C PHE A 265 9.00 6.70 -43.13
N ASP A 266 9.77 6.73 -44.21
CA ASP A 266 10.94 7.61 -44.33
C ASP A 266 10.56 9.09 -44.40
N SER A 267 9.42 9.40 -45.02
CA SER A 267 8.88 10.77 -45.04
C SER A 267 8.51 11.23 -43.63
N LEU A 268 7.90 10.37 -42.80
CA LEU A 268 7.65 10.70 -41.38
C LEU A 268 8.96 10.90 -40.61
N LYS A 269 9.94 10.00 -40.75
CA LYS A 269 11.25 10.11 -40.07
C LYS A 269 11.95 11.42 -40.41
N ASN A 270 11.93 11.81 -41.69
CA ASN A 270 12.53 13.05 -42.17
C ASN A 270 11.79 14.28 -41.62
N ASN A 271 10.46 14.30 -41.69
CA ASN A 271 9.65 15.41 -41.17
C ASN A 271 9.87 15.62 -39.67
N VAL A 272 9.85 14.54 -38.87
CA VAL A 272 10.11 14.59 -37.43
C VAL A 272 11.51 15.12 -37.14
N THR A 273 12.51 14.69 -37.91
CA THR A 273 13.90 15.15 -37.75
C THR A 273 14.01 16.65 -38.03
N LEU A 274 13.43 17.12 -39.14
CA LEU A 274 13.44 18.53 -39.53
C LEU A 274 12.69 19.42 -38.53
N ASP A 275 11.54 18.97 -38.03
CA ASP A 275 10.77 19.74 -37.05
C ASP A 275 11.49 19.84 -35.70
N LEU A 276 12.16 18.77 -35.27
CA LEU A 276 13.01 18.79 -34.08
C LEU A 276 14.21 19.72 -34.24
N GLU A 277 14.92 19.64 -35.38
CA GLU A 277 16.07 20.52 -35.69
C GLU A 277 15.65 22.00 -35.72
N LYS A 278 14.55 22.31 -36.41
CA LYS A 278 14.00 23.67 -36.49
C LYS A 278 13.61 24.21 -35.11
N THR A 279 13.04 23.35 -34.28
CA THR A 279 12.62 23.72 -32.93
C THR A 279 13.82 23.93 -32.00
N GLU A 280 14.82 23.06 -32.08
CA GLU A 280 16.10 23.21 -31.39
C GLU A 280 16.83 24.48 -31.83
N GLU A 281 16.89 24.76 -33.13
CA GLU A 281 17.49 25.98 -33.68
C GLU A 281 16.78 27.23 -33.16
N LYS A 282 15.44 27.24 -33.11
CA LYS A 282 14.67 28.34 -32.55
C LYS A 282 14.99 28.57 -31.07
N LEU A 283 15.12 27.50 -30.29
CA LEU A 283 15.53 27.60 -28.88
C LEU A 283 16.94 28.15 -28.73
N MET A 284 17.87 27.70 -29.58
CA MET A 284 19.26 28.16 -29.56
C MET A 284 19.44 29.61 -30.01
N HIS A 285 18.55 30.16 -30.85
CA HIS A 285 18.64 31.54 -31.31
C HIS A 285 17.82 32.54 -30.47
N SER A 286 16.82 32.09 -29.73
CA SER A 286 15.93 32.98 -28.97
C SER A 286 16.01 32.76 -27.47
N TRP A 287 15.79 31.53 -27.01
CA TRP A 287 15.72 31.20 -25.60
C TRP A 287 17.11 31.18 -24.94
N HIS A 288 18.08 30.47 -25.53
CA HIS A 288 19.42 30.34 -24.96
C HIS A 288 20.13 31.70 -24.81
N PRO A 289 20.15 32.60 -25.82
CA PRO A 289 20.73 33.94 -25.66
C PRO A 289 20.01 34.78 -24.60
N GLY A 290 18.69 34.62 -24.45
CA GLY A 290 17.94 35.29 -23.39
C GLY A 290 18.32 34.79 -21.99
N ILE A 291 18.59 33.48 -21.84
CA ILE A 291 19.15 32.92 -20.60
C ILE A 291 20.53 33.48 -20.32
N ILE A 292 21.42 33.54 -21.32
CA ILE A 292 22.76 34.12 -21.17
C ILE A 292 22.67 35.60 -20.76
N ASN A 293 21.75 36.37 -21.34
CA ASN A 293 21.59 37.79 -21.04
C ASN A 293 21.24 38.09 -19.58
N ILE A 294 20.65 37.13 -18.85
CA ILE A 294 20.42 37.25 -17.39
C ILE A 294 21.74 37.40 -16.63
N PHE A 295 22.81 36.79 -17.14
CA PHE A 295 24.14 36.73 -16.50
C PHE A 295 25.17 37.69 -17.13
N THR A 296 24.83 38.36 -18.24
CA THR A 296 25.71 39.35 -18.88
C THR A 296 25.89 40.59 -18.01
N ASP A 297 24.84 41.03 -17.31
CA ASP A 297 24.89 42.19 -16.40
C ASP A 297 25.18 41.73 -14.96
N LYS A 298 26.48 41.59 -14.69
CA LYS A 298 27.01 41.18 -13.38
C LYS A 298 26.53 42.08 -12.24
N ASN A 299 26.24 43.34 -12.50
CA ASN A 299 25.86 44.31 -11.47
C ASN A 299 24.40 44.18 -11.00
N LYS A 300 23.55 43.42 -11.70
CA LYS A 300 22.16 43.19 -11.29
C LYS A 300 21.99 42.11 -10.24
N PHE A 301 22.96 41.20 -10.10
CA PHE A 301 22.79 39.97 -9.32
C PHE A 301 24.04 39.45 -8.58
N LEU A 302 25.22 40.09 -8.67
CA LEU A 302 26.42 39.60 -7.96
C LEU A 302 26.66 40.27 -6.61
N GLU A 303 26.49 39.48 -5.57
CA GLU A 303 27.26 39.52 -4.30
C GLU A 303 27.98 38.17 -4.07
N ILE A 304 28.29 37.42 -5.14
CA ILE A 304 28.85 36.06 -5.03
C ILE A 304 30.38 36.13 -5.08
N PRO A 305 31.09 35.56 -4.09
CA PRO A 305 32.55 35.44 -4.11
C PRO A 305 33.04 34.67 -5.34
N GLN A 306 34.20 35.06 -5.88
CA GLN A 306 34.78 34.43 -7.06
C GLN A 306 35.02 32.92 -6.86
N ASP A 307 35.36 32.51 -5.63
CA ASP A 307 35.61 31.11 -5.26
C ASP A 307 34.34 30.25 -5.28
N GLU A 308 33.16 30.86 -5.22
CA GLU A 308 31.87 30.15 -5.25
C GLU A 308 31.14 30.24 -6.60
N MET A 309 31.70 30.98 -7.57
CA MET A 309 31.09 31.15 -8.88
C MET A 309 30.91 29.83 -9.64
N GLU A 310 31.81 28.87 -9.46
CA GLU A 310 31.69 27.55 -10.09
C GLU A 310 30.48 26.78 -9.55
N LEU A 311 30.27 26.80 -8.22
CA LEU A 311 29.11 26.18 -7.57
C LEU A 311 27.82 26.84 -8.02
N PHE A 312 27.82 28.16 -8.13
CA PHE A 312 26.69 28.93 -8.63
C PHE A 312 26.31 28.53 -10.07
N TYR A 313 27.27 28.50 -11.00
CA TYR A 313 26.95 28.11 -12.39
C TYR A 313 26.62 26.62 -12.53
N SER A 314 27.20 25.76 -11.68
CA SER A 314 26.82 24.33 -11.61
C SER A 314 25.35 24.17 -11.20
N SER A 315 24.89 24.95 -10.22
CA SER A 315 23.49 25.00 -9.82
C SER A 315 22.58 25.48 -10.95
N VAL A 316 22.94 26.58 -11.64
CA VAL A 316 22.15 27.06 -12.79
C VAL A 316 22.12 26.03 -13.92
N THR A 317 23.24 25.36 -14.18
CA THR A 317 23.34 24.30 -15.18
C THR A 317 22.43 23.12 -14.83
N THR A 318 22.38 22.73 -13.55
CA THR A 318 21.49 21.68 -13.05
C THR A 318 20.02 22.08 -13.17
N LEU A 319 19.68 23.32 -12.84
CA LEU A 319 18.35 23.87 -13.02
C LEU A 319 17.90 23.76 -14.48
N ILE A 320 18.71 24.24 -15.42
CA ILE A 320 18.40 24.18 -16.85
C ILE A 320 18.34 22.74 -17.33
N SER A 321 19.26 21.88 -16.90
CA SER A 321 19.25 20.43 -17.18
C SER A 321 17.90 19.81 -16.84
N ASN A 322 17.37 20.08 -15.64
CA ASN A 322 16.06 19.57 -15.23
C ASN A 322 14.94 20.08 -16.13
N GLN A 323 14.95 21.37 -16.48
CA GLN A 323 13.92 21.95 -17.36
C GLN A 323 13.96 21.37 -18.79
N LEU A 324 15.15 21.09 -19.33
CA LEU A 324 15.29 20.43 -20.64
C LEU A 324 14.85 18.97 -20.58
N LYS A 325 15.19 18.25 -19.49
CA LYS A 325 14.73 16.87 -19.27
C LYS A 325 13.20 16.83 -19.17
N ASP A 326 12.59 17.74 -18.44
CA ASP A 326 11.13 17.86 -18.32
C ASP A 326 10.48 18.12 -19.68
N LEU A 327 11.05 18.99 -20.52
CA LEU A 327 10.55 19.25 -21.88
C LEU A 327 10.61 18.01 -22.78
N ILE A 328 11.70 17.24 -22.70
CA ILE A 328 11.84 15.97 -23.44
C ILE A 328 10.79 14.97 -22.95
N VAL A 329 10.65 14.79 -21.64
CA VAL A 329 9.65 13.88 -21.03
C VAL A 329 8.23 14.29 -21.41
N HIS A 330 7.90 15.57 -21.30
CA HIS A 330 6.59 16.10 -21.70
C HIS A 330 6.29 15.86 -23.20
N THR A 331 7.30 15.98 -24.06
CA THR A 331 7.16 15.66 -25.49
C THR A 331 6.93 14.17 -25.72
N LEU A 332 7.64 13.31 -24.98
CA LEU A 332 7.44 11.85 -25.04
C LEU A 332 6.05 11.45 -24.53
N ASP A 333 5.59 12.01 -23.42
CA ASP A 333 4.25 11.80 -22.89
C ASP A 333 3.19 12.20 -23.92
N SER A 334 3.35 13.38 -24.55
CA SER A 334 2.48 13.83 -25.62
C SER A 334 2.45 12.85 -26.79
N TYR A 335 3.61 12.34 -27.22
CA TYR A 335 3.70 11.35 -28.30
C TYR A 335 3.04 10.01 -27.95
N VAL A 336 3.35 9.45 -26.77
CA VAL A 336 2.78 8.18 -26.32
C VAL A 336 1.27 8.29 -26.10
N SER A 337 0.78 9.46 -25.66
CA SER A 337 -0.65 9.69 -25.47
C SER A 337 -1.47 9.52 -26.76
N LEU A 338 -0.87 9.73 -27.94
CA LEU A 338 -1.53 9.53 -29.24
C LEU A 338 -1.93 8.06 -29.47
N PHE A 339 -1.20 7.12 -28.88
CA PHE A 339 -1.45 5.68 -29.00
C PHE A 339 -2.52 5.15 -28.03
N SER A 340 -3.05 6.04 -27.18
CA SER A 340 -4.17 5.71 -26.29
C SER A 340 -5.44 5.42 -27.11
N PRO A 341 -6.32 4.50 -26.65
CA PRO A 341 -7.54 4.14 -27.37
C PRO A 341 -8.43 5.35 -27.72
N GLU A 342 -8.45 6.37 -26.86
CA GLU A 342 -9.25 7.59 -26.99
C GLU A 342 -8.73 8.52 -28.11
N ASN A 343 -7.43 8.46 -28.41
CA ASN A 343 -6.74 9.39 -29.29
C ASN A 343 -6.40 8.78 -30.67
N HIS A 344 -6.99 7.63 -31.02
CA HIS A 344 -6.66 6.94 -32.29
C HIS A 344 -6.93 7.80 -33.54
N LEU A 345 -7.80 8.80 -33.43
CA LEU A 345 -8.11 9.76 -34.51
C LEU A 345 -7.04 10.85 -34.66
N LEU A 346 -6.06 10.94 -33.77
CA LEU A 346 -4.97 11.90 -33.83
C LEU A 346 -3.68 11.29 -34.40
N LEU A 347 -3.61 9.95 -34.50
CA LEU A 347 -2.44 9.26 -35.03
C LEU A 347 -2.20 9.61 -36.51
N PRO A 348 -0.93 9.74 -36.94
CA PRO A 348 -0.60 9.84 -38.35
C PRO A 348 -1.02 8.57 -39.08
N VAL A 349 -1.40 8.71 -40.35
CA VAL A 349 -1.75 7.57 -41.20
C VAL A 349 -0.49 7.11 -41.92
N LEU A 350 0.00 5.93 -41.58
CA LEU A 350 1.18 5.34 -42.19
C LEU A 350 0.78 4.43 -43.35
N LYS A 351 1.40 4.65 -44.51
CA LYS A 351 1.14 3.88 -45.73
C LYS A 351 1.86 2.54 -45.66
N MET A 352 1.11 1.46 -45.77
CA MET A 352 1.60 0.10 -45.99
C MET A 352 0.85 -0.49 -47.17
N GLU A 353 1.58 -1.17 -48.05
CA GLU A 353 1.06 -1.85 -49.23
C GLU A 353 1.01 -3.35 -48.97
N LEU A 354 0.06 -4.03 -49.60
CA LEU A 354 0.03 -5.49 -49.60
C LEU A 354 0.76 -5.97 -50.86
N THR A 355 1.90 -6.61 -50.67
CA THR A 355 2.70 -7.17 -51.76
C THR A 355 2.55 -8.67 -51.79
N PHE A 356 2.76 -9.23 -52.99
CA PHE A 356 2.79 -10.66 -53.21
C PHE A 356 4.17 -11.00 -53.77
N ASP A 357 5.03 -11.57 -52.91
CA ASP A 357 6.43 -11.86 -53.21
C ASP A 357 6.78 -13.25 -52.68
N ASP A 358 7.63 -14.00 -53.39
CA ASP A 358 8.00 -15.39 -53.05
C ASP A 358 6.79 -16.29 -52.69
N GLU A 359 5.71 -16.22 -53.49
CA GLU A 359 4.45 -16.96 -53.28
C GLU A 359 3.73 -16.64 -51.95
N LYS A 360 4.06 -15.50 -51.32
CA LYS A 360 3.48 -15.07 -50.04
C LYS A 360 2.90 -13.66 -50.11
N MET A 361 1.70 -13.51 -49.59
CA MET A 361 1.09 -12.19 -49.36
C MET A 361 1.64 -11.62 -48.06
N GLN A 362 2.25 -10.43 -48.12
CA GLN A 362 2.85 -9.77 -46.96
C GLN A 362 2.70 -8.26 -47.04
N PHE A 363 2.81 -7.59 -45.89
CA PHE A 363 2.82 -6.13 -45.85
C PHE A 363 4.20 -5.57 -46.21
N TYR A 364 4.23 -4.50 -46.99
CA TYR A 364 5.41 -3.72 -47.30
C TYR A 364 5.18 -2.22 -47.02
N PRO A 365 5.99 -1.55 -46.19
CA PRO A 365 7.06 -2.12 -45.38
C PRO A 365 6.55 -3.18 -44.38
N PRO A 366 7.42 -4.09 -43.90
CA PRO A 366 7.07 -5.09 -42.90
C PRO A 366 6.70 -4.47 -41.54
N PHE A 367 6.13 -5.28 -40.64
CA PHE A 367 5.72 -4.84 -39.30
C PHE A 367 6.91 -4.34 -38.47
N GLU A 368 8.08 -4.95 -38.63
CA GLU A 368 9.32 -4.55 -37.97
C GLU A 368 9.69 -3.10 -38.31
N ASP A 369 9.55 -2.71 -39.58
CA ASP A 369 9.82 -1.34 -40.03
C ASP A 369 8.80 -0.34 -39.46
N LEU A 370 7.56 -0.77 -39.23
CA LEU A 370 6.54 0.05 -38.57
C LEU A 370 6.90 0.27 -37.10
N GLU A 371 7.25 -0.80 -36.37
CA GLU A 371 7.70 -0.74 -34.98
C GLU A 371 8.94 0.16 -34.87
N ASP A 372 9.94 -0.03 -35.73
CA ASP A 372 11.16 0.76 -35.76
C ASP A 372 10.91 2.23 -36.10
N THR A 373 9.97 2.53 -36.99
CA THR A 373 9.60 3.90 -37.34
C THR A 373 8.96 4.64 -36.16
N VAL A 374 8.12 3.97 -35.38
CA VAL A 374 7.53 4.55 -34.15
C VAL A 374 8.60 4.76 -33.08
N LEU A 375 9.50 3.79 -32.89
CA LEU A 375 10.58 3.88 -31.90
C LEU A 375 11.69 4.87 -32.30
N PHE A 376 11.85 5.11 -33.61
CA PHE A 376 12.75 6.13 -34.15
C PHE A 376 12.38 7.52 -33.64
N VAL A 377 11.08 7.86 -33.60
CA VAL A 377 10.60 9.16 -33.12
C VAL A 377 11.03 9.40 -31.67
N VAL A 378 10.83 8.41 -30.79
CA VAL A 378 11.29 8.47 -29.38
C VAL A 378 12.80 8.69 -29.31
N SER A 379 13.55 7.93 -30.11
CA SER A 379 15.00 8.01 -30.14
C SER A 379 15.49 9.38 -30.64
N GLN A 380 14.77 9.99 -31.57
CA GLN A 380 15.11 11.30 -32.13
C GLN A 380 14.79 12.42 -31.14
N ILE A 381 13.64 12.38 -30.46
CA ILE A 381 13.27 13.32 -29.38
C ILE A 381 14.34 13.31 -28.28
N CYS A 382 14.86 12.14 -27.90
CA CYS A 382 15.90 12.03 -26.88
C CYS A 382 17.27 12.57 -27.32
N LYS A 383 17.54 12.63 -28.63
CA LYS A 383 18.79 13.17 -29.20
C LYS A 383 18.77 14.69 -29.31
N THR A 384 17.60 15.31 -29.28
CA THR A 384 17.44 16.77 -29.30
C THR A 384 17.99 17.39 -28.02
N LEU A 385 18.47 18.64 -28.10
CA LEU A 385 18.94 19.45 -26.96
C LEU A 385 20.20 18.93 -26.25
N GLN A 386 20.88 17.92 -26.79
CA GLN A 386 22.11 17.38 -26.20
C GLN A 386 23.35 18.27 -26.40
N LYS A 387 23.23 19.31 -27.24
CA LYS A 387 24.32 20.24 -27.60
C LYS A 387 24.09 21.66 -27.08
N VAL A 388 23.21 21.85 -26.09
CA VAL A 388 23.02 23.15 -25.44
C VAL A 388 24.24 23.45 -24.56
N PRO A 389 24.98 24.54 -24.79
CA PRO A 389 26.18 24.85 -24.02
C PRO A 389 25.83 25.39 -22.62
N THR A 390 26.65 25.07 -21.63
CA THR A 390 26.50 25.62 -20.28
C THR A 390 26.76 27.12 -20.27
N ILE A 391 26.10 27.84 -19.37
CA ILE A 391 26.28 29.29 -19.22
C ILE A 391 27.74 29.62 -18.91
N HIS A 392 28.36 28.84 -18.03
CA HIS A 392 29.75 29.04 -17.63
C HIS A 392 30.70 28.94 -18.83
N SER A 393 30.55 27.89 -19.64
CA SER A 393 31.39 27.68 -20.82
C SER A 393 31.16 28.74 -21.90
N TRP A 394 29.91 29.16 -22.10
CA TRP A 394 29.56 30.21 -23.05
C TRP A 394 30.16 31.57 -22.68
N LEU A 395 30.06 31.96 -21.40
CA LEU A 395 30.61 33.23 -20.90
C LEU A 395 32.13 33.20 -20.71
N GLY A 396 32.69 32.02 -20.44
CA GLY A 396 34.11 31.83 -20.13
C GLY A 396 35.05 31.94 -21.34
N GLY A 397 34.53 31.90 -22.56
CA GLY A 397 35.31 32.08 -23.80
C GLY A 397 36.45 31.06 -23.99
N GLY A 398 36.40 29.93 -23.29
CA GLY A 398 37.42 28.87 -23.38
C GLY A 398 37.29 28.05 -24.66
N ASN A 399 38.37 27.38 -25.07
CA ASN A 399 38.40 26.55 -26.28
C ASN A 399 37.53 25.28 -26.19
N THR A 400 37.14 24.85 -24.98
CA THR A 400 36.33 23.65 -24.74
C THR A 400 34.92 24.02 -24.33
N VAL A 401 33.94 23.66 -25.17
CA VAL A 401 32.51 23.85 -24.87
C VAL A 401 32.01 22.70 -24.00
N THR A 402 31.50 23.01 -22.82
CA THR A 402 30.75 22.03 -22.01
C THR A 402 29.27 22.15 -22.29
N TYR A 403 28.62 21.00 -22.44
CA TYR A 403 27.19 20.90 -22.74
C TYR A 403 26.38 20.55 -21.49
N ILE A 404 25.14 20.99 -21.46
CA ILE A 404 24.17 20.66 -20.42
C ILE A 404 23.77 19.19 -20.58
N ASP A 405 23.75 18.44 -19.48
CA ASP A 405 23.23 17.08 -19.50
C ASP A 405 21.71 17.09 -19.63
N ALA A 406 21.18 16.77 -20.81
CA ALA A 406 19.75 16.61 -21.06
C ALA A 406 19.36 15.13 -21.26
N LYS A 407 20.21 14.18 -20.84
CA LYS A 407 19.95 12.76 -21.08
C LYS A 407 18.87 12.23 -20.16
N ILE A 408 17.90 11.53 -20.74
CA ILE A 408 16.87 10.79 -20.00
C ILE A 408 17.43 9.43 -19.57
N SER A 409 17.07 8.99 -18.37
CA SER A 409 17.52 7.71 -17.83
C SER A 409 17.01 6.53 -18.68
N PRO A 410 17.84 5.50 -18.91
CA PRO A 410 17.48 4.36 -19.77
C PRO A 410 16.19 3.64 -19.35
N HIS A 411 15.97 3.44 -18.04
CA HIS A 411 14.77 2.77 -17.53
C HIS A 411 13.47 3.50 -17.92
N ILE A 412 13.47 4.84 -17.90
CA ILE A 412 12.30 5.64 -18.29
C ILE A 412 12.06 5.47 -19.79
N LEU A 413 13.12 5.54 -20.59
CA LEU A 413 13.06 5.35 -22.04
C LEU A 413 12.54 3.96 -22.42
N ASP A 414 13.00 2.91 -21.72
CA ASP A 414 12.56 1.55 -21.95
C ASP A 414 11.06 1.39 -21.66
N ALA A 415 10.53 2.03 -20.62
CA ALA A 415 9.10 2.03 -20.33
C ALA A 415 8.26 2.65 -21.47
N TYR A 416 8.68 3.78 -22.02
CA TYR A 416 8.01 4.39 -23.19
C TYR A 416 8.06 3.48 -24.41
N LYS A 417 9.23 2.90 -24.70
CA LYS A 417 9.40 1.98 -25.84
C LYS A 417 8.51 0.73 -25.70
N GLN A 418 8.44 0.13 -24.52
CA GLN A 418 7.56 -1.03 -24.29
C GLN A 418 6.09 -0.68 -24.48
N THR A 419 5.66 0.45 -23.90
CA THR A 419 4.27 0.94 -24.05
C THR A 419 3.90 1.13 -25.53
N LEU A 420 4.80 1.73 -26.32
CA LEU A 420 4.59 1.91 -27.76
C LEU A 420 4.59 0.59 -28.53
N LYS A 421 5.50 -0.35 -28.23
CA LYS A 421 5.52 -1.68 -28.86
C LYS A 421 4.19 -2.41 -28.64
N GLU A 422 3.67 -2.41 -27.42
CA GLU A 422 2.38 -3.01 -27.09
C GLU A 422 1.24 -2.32 -27.85
N ALA A 423 1.24 -0.98 -27.91
CA ALA A 423 0.22 -0.24 -28.61
C ALA A 423 0.23 -0.47 -30.13
N VAL A 424 1.41 -0.48 -30.76
CA VAL A 424 1.58 -0.75 -32.20
C VAL A 424 1.12 -2.17 -32.54
N ARG A 425 1.50 -3.18 -31.75
CA ARG A 425 1.02 -4.57 -31.92
C ARG A 425 -0.49 -4.65 -31.86
N ARG A 426 -1.10 -4.01 -30.85
CA ARG A 426 -2.56 -3.97 -30.68
C ARG A 426 -3.27 -3.33 -31.88
N LEU A 427 -2.74 -2.22 -32.41
CA LEU A 427 -3.32 -1.54 -33.56
C LEU A 427 -3.16 -2.35 -34.86
N PHE A 428 -2.06 -3.10 -35.00
CA PHE A 428 -1.76 -3.89 -36.19
C PHE A 428 -2.48 -5.25 -36.24
N GLU A 429 -3.02 -5.71 -35.12
CA GLU A 429 -3.71 -7.00 -35.02
C GLU A 429 -4.90 -7.10 -36.00
N ALA A 430 -5.71 -6.05 -36.16
CA ALA A 430 -6.85 -6.06 -37.07
C ALA A 430 -6.45 -6.18 -38.56
N PRO A 431 -5.48 -5.38 -39.08
CA PRO A 431 -4.91 -5.59 -40.40
C PRO A 431 -4.34 -7.00 -40.61
N LYS A 432 -3.64 -7.53 -39.62
CA LYS A 432 -3.06 -8.88 -39.67
C LYS A 432 -4.14 -9.96 -39.79
N GLN A 433 -5.18 -9.91 -38.96
CA GLN A 433 -6.31 -10.84 -39.04
C GLN A 433 -7.03 -10.76 -40.40
N HIS A 434 -7.12 -9.56 -40.97
CA HIS A 434 -7.69 -9.39 -42.30
C HIS A 434 -6.85 -10.07 -43.39
N LEU A 435 -5.53 -9.93 -43.32
CA LEU A 435 -4.60 -10.63 -44.21
C LEU A 435 -4.74 -12.16 -44.07
N GLU A 436 -4.78 -12.68 -42.84
CA GLU A 436 -4.96 -14.12 -42.58
C GLU A 436 -6.29 -14.65 -43.14
N SER A 437 -7.37 -13.86 -43.04
CA SER A 437 -8.67 -14.18 -43.66
C SER A 437 -8.62 -14.20 -45.20
N PHE A 438 -7.79 -13.35 -45.82
CA PHE A 438 -7.57 -13.38 -47.27
C PHE A 438 -6.73 -14.59 -47.66
N MET A 439 -5.63 -14.86 -46.95
CA MET A 439 -4.77 -16.02 -47.20
C MET A 439 -5.58 -17.31 -47.08
N SER A 440 -6.31 -17.54 -45.99
CA SER A 440 -7.13 -18.76 -45.83
C SER A 440 -8.15 -19.00 -46.95
N ARG A 441 -8.71 -17.95 -47.55
CA ARG A 441 -9.68 -18.07 -48.66
C ARG A 441 -9.05 -18.33 -50.02
N TYR A 442 -7.87 -17.77 -50.28
CA TYR A 442 -7.27 -17.77 -51.62
C TYR A 442 -5.93 -18.53 -51.71
N ASN A 443 -5.48 -19.15 -50.62
CA ASN A 443 -4.20 -19.88 -50.57
C ASN A 443 -4.11 -20.97 -51.64
N TYR A 444 -5.22 -21.66 -51.92
CA TYR A 444 -5.29 -22.77 -52.89
C TYR A 444 -4.92 -22.35 -54.33
N ILE A 445 -5.09 -21.07 -54.66
CA ILE A 445 -4.72 -20.50 -55.97
C ILE A 445 -3.19 -20.39 -56.09
N VAL A 446 -2.54 -20.12 -54.97
CA VAL A 446 -1.14 -19.73 -54.90
C VAL A 446 -0.22 -20.91 -54.61
N ASN A 447 -0.62 -21.81 -53.71
CA ASN A 447 0.17 -22.95 -53.26
C ASN A 447 0.30 -24.10 -54.29
N GLY A 448 -0.24 -23.91 -55.50
CA GLY A 448 -0.22 -24.89 -56.58
C GLY A 448 -1.29 -25.98 -56.49
N GLU A 449 -2.17 -25.98 -55.48
CA GLU A 449 -3.29 -26.92 -55.36
C GLU A 449 -4.26 -26.76 -56.53
N ALA A 450 -4.67 -25.53 -56.86
CA ALA A 450 -5.51 -25.27 -58.03
C ALA A 450 -4.86 -25.77 -59.33
N LEU A 451 -3.55 -25.61 -59.47
CA LEU A 451 -2.82 -26.08 -60.65
C LEU A 451 -2.71 -27.61 -60.71
N ALA A 452 -2.65 -28.27 -59.56
CA ALA A 452 -2.70 -29.73 -59.46
C ALA A 452 -4.11 -30.25 -59.81
N GLU A 453 -5.16 -29.62 -59.29
CA GLU A 453 -6.56 -29.94 -59.62
C GLU A 453 -6.84 -29.78 -61.11
N ILE A 454 -6.40 -28.67 -61.73
CA ILE A 454 -6.54 -28.46 -63.17
C ILE A 454 -5.79 -29.53 -63.97
N LYS A 455 -4.56 -29.89 -63.57
CA LYS A 455 -3.78 -30.94 -64.24
C LYS A 455 -4.38 -32.33 -64.08
N GLU A 456 -5.00 -32.61 -62.95
CA GLU A 456 -5.71 -33.86 -62.70
C GLU A 456 -6.97 -33.93 -63.56
N TYR A 457 -7.77 -32.86 -63.55
CA TYR A 457 -8.94 -32.71 -64.42
C TYR A 457 -8.56 -32.90 -65.90
N MET A 458 -7.47 -32.30 -66.37
CA MET A 458 -7.03 -32.44 -67.76
C MET A 458 -6.61 -33.87 -68.21
N LYS A 459 -6.46 -34.84 -67.30
CA LYS A 459 -6.09 -36.22 -67.68
C LYS A 459 -7.26 -37.03 -68.23
N ASP A 460 -8.49 -36.66 -67.87
CA ASP A 460 -9.70 -37.37 -68.27
C ASP A 460 -10.42 -36.65 -69.42
N GLU A 461 -11.17 -37.39 -70.25
CA GLU A 461 -12.02 -36.79 -71.28
C GLU A 461 -13.32 -36.26 -70.66
N HIS A 462 -13.52 -34.94 -70.70
CA HIS A 462 -14.70 -34.26 -70.16
C HIS A 462 -15.64 -33.79 -71.26
N THR A 463 -16.94 -33.77 -70.94
CA THR A 463 -18.00 -33.29 -71.83
C THR A 463 -18.06 -31.77 -71.88
N PHE A 464 -18.58 -31.20 -72.97
CA PHE A 464 -18.69 -29.73 -73.13
C PHE A 464 -19.51 -29.06 -72.01
N ALA A 465 -20.50 -29.75 -71.43
CA ALA A 465 -21.29 -29.23 -70.32
C ALA A 465 -20.44 -29.00 -69.05
N GLU A 466 -19.47 -29.87 -68.78
CA GLU A 466 -18.58 -29.80 -67.62
C GLU A 466 -17.57 -28.64 -67.73
N TYR A 467 -17.30 -28.14 -68.94
CA TYR A 467 -16.45 -26.95 -69.15
C TYR A 467 -17.20 -25.61 -68.97
N THR A 468 -18.53 -25.63 -68.90
CA THR A 468 -19.37 -24.41 -68.90
C THR A 468 -20.01 -24.08 -67.56
N VAL A 469 -19.82 -24.94 -66.56
CA VAL A 469 -20.24 -24.74 -65.16
C VAL A 469 -19.04 -24.24 -64.38
#